data_AF-A0A8T3Y986-F1
#
_entry.id   AF-A0A8T3Y986-F1
#
_cell.length_a   1.000
_cell.length_b   1.000
_cell.length_c   1.000
_cell.angle_alpha   90.00
_cell.angle_beta   90.00
_cell.angle_gamma   90.00
#
_symmetry.space_group_name_H-M   'P 1'
#
loop_
_entity.id
_entity.type
_entity.pdbx_description
1 polymer ?
#
loop_
_entity_poly.entity_id
_entity_poly.type
_entity_poly.pdbx_seq_one_letter_code
_entity_poly.pdbx_strand_id
1 'polypeptide(L)'
;MTDRALEYRHNLRKHEILGLLFLFFAASLFGLGLYLIMWGANRPIFYGSLDYLLNGKELLLFPLLFGTAAVLWALGSIELREATPGKRRGE
;
A
#
# COMPACT_ATOMS: atom_id res chain seq x y z
N MET A 1 -2.73 -23.65 31.44
CA MET A 1 -2.32 -22.23 31.28
C MET A 1 -1.48 -21.97 30.03
N THR A 2 -0.92 -22.99 29.38
CA THR A 2 -0.08 -22.91 28.18
C THR A 2 -0.83 -22.62 26.88
N ASP A 3 -2.06 -23.14 26.70
CA ASP A 3 -2.80 -23.01 25.44
C ASP A 3 -3.17 -21.56 25.07
N ARG A 4 -3.62 -20.76 26.04
CA ARG A 4 -3.97 -19.35 25.81
C ARG A 4 -2.78 -18.49 25.42
N ALA A 5 -1.58 -18.82 25.92
CA ALA A 5 -0.36 -18.09 25.60
C ALA A 5 0.12 -18.38 24.16
N LEU A 6 -0.08 -19.63 23.70
CA LEU A 6 0.20 -20.02 22.32
C LEU A 6 -0.78 -19.35 21.34
N GLU A 7 -2.07 -19.34 21.66
CA GLU A 7 -3.10 -18.70 20.84
C GLU A 7 -2.85 -17.18 20.70
N TYR A 8 -2.47 -16.51 21.80
CA TYR A 8 -2.13 -15.09 21.79
C TYR A 8 -0.92 -14.77 20.90
N ARG A 9 0.17 -15.54 21.01
CA ARG A 9 1.35 -15.36 20.13
C ARG A 9 1.04 -15.62 18.66
N HIS A 10 0.21 -16.61 18.38
CA HIS A 10 -0.21 -16.93 17.02
C HIS A 10 -1.03 -15.80 16.40
N ASN A 11 -1.94 -15.20 17.15
CA ASN A 11 -2.73 -14.06 16.67
C ASN A 11 -1.87 -12.81 16.43
N LEU A 12 -0.93 -12.49 17.32
CA LEU A 12 0.03 -11.39 17.11
C LEU A 12 0.82 -11.56 15.80
N ARG A 13 1.30 -12.78 15.53
CA ARG A 13 2.05 -13.08 14.31
C ARG A 13 1.19 -12.95 13.06
N LYS A 14 -0.11 -13.26 13.15
CA LYS A 14 -1.05 -13.05 12.03
C LYS A 14 -1.21 -11.56 11.71
N HIS A 15 -1.47 -10.72 12.71
CA HIS A 15 -1.59 -9.27 12.53
C HIS A 15 -0.32 -8.67 11.93
N GLU A 16 0.86 -9.13 12.37
CA GLU A 16 2.14 -8.70 11.83
C GLU A 16 2.29 -9.06 10.34
N ILE A 17 2.03 -10.33 9.98
CA ILE A 17 2.14 -10.81 8.59
C ILE A 17 1.11 -10.09 7.69
N LEU A 18 -0.13 -9.95 8.16
CA LEU A 18 -1.20 -9.28 7.41
C LEU A 18 -0.87 -7.81 7.20
N GLY A 19 -0.38 -7.13 8.24
CA GLY A 19 0.03 -5.73 8.18
C GLY A 19 1.19 -5.48 7.22
N LEU A 20 2.22 -6.32 7.27
CA LEU A 20 3.34 -6.28 6.32
C LEU A 20 2.89 -6.55 4.89
N LEU A 21 1.98 -7.50 4.69
CA LEU A 21 1.45 -7.85 3.37
C LEU A 21 0.67 -6.66 2.77
N PHE A 22 -0.17 -6.00 3.56
CA PHE A 22 -0.90 -4.81 3.11
C PHE A 22 0.04 -3.65 2.76
N LEU A 23 1.08 -3.41 3.56
CA LEU A 23 2.08 -2.39 3.25
C LEU A 23 2.89 -2.73 1.99
N PHE A 24 3.24 -3.99 1.79
CA PHE A 24 3.92 -4.45 0.57
C PHE A 24 3.08 -4.17 -0.69
N PHE A 25 1.79 -4.52 -0.66
CA PHE A 25 0.89 -4.24 -1.78
C PHE A 25 0.66 -2.74 -1.99
N ALA A 26 0.52 -1.98 -0.90
CA ALA A 26 0.40 -0.52 -0.96
C ALA A 26 1.62 0.11 -1.64
N ALA A 27 2.83 -0.22 -1.18
CA ALA A 27 4.08 0.29 -1.75
C ALA A 27 4.24 -0.12 -3.22
N SER A 28 3.87 -1.35 -3.57
CA SER A 28 3.91 -1.85 -4.95
C SER A 28 2.96 -1.07 -5.87
N LEU A 29 1.74 -0.79 -5.42
CA LEU A 29 0.76 0.00 -6.18
C LEU A 29 1.19 1.47 -6.32
N PHE A 30 1.75 2.08 -5.26
CA PHE A 30 2.35 3.42 -5.34
C PHE A 30 3.50 3.46 -6.36
N GLY A 31 4.41 2.49 -6.30
CA GLY A 31 5.54 2.39 -7.24
C GLY A 31 5.08 2.21 -8.69
N LEU A 32 4.08 1.35 -8.92
CA LEU A 32 3.49 1.14 -10.24
C LEU A 32 2.80 2.41 -10.76
N GLY A 33 2.01 3.09 -9.91
CA GLY A 33 1.38 4.35 -10.26
C GLY A 33 2.41 5.42 -10.63
N LEU A 34 3.48 5.56 -9.84
CA LEU A 34 4.56 6.49 -10.11
C LEU A 34 5.27 6.17 -11.44
N TYR A 35 5.58 4.89 -11.68
CA TYR A 35 6.19 4.44 -12.93
C TYR A 35 5.33 4.81 -14.14
N LEU A 36 4.01 4.57 -14.08
CA LEU A 36 3.10 4.90 -15.17
C LEU A 36 3.01 6.41 -15.44
N ILE A 37 3.02 7.23 -14.38
CA ILE A 37 3.05 8.69 -14.52
C ILE A 37 4.36 9.14 -15.16
N MET A 38 5.51 8.64 -14.69
CA MET A 38 6.81 9.02 -15.26
C MET A 38 6.95 8.58 -16.71
N TRP A 39 6.50 7.36 -17.03
CA TRP A 39 6.45 6.85 -18.39
C TRP A 39 5.55 7.71 -19.29
N GLY A 40 4.36 8.06 -18.78
CA GLY A 40 3.43 8.95 -19.46
C GLY A 40 3.99 10.36 -19.67
N ALA A 41 4.62 10.94 -18.64
CA ALA A 41 5.20 12.28 -18.67
C ALA A 41 6.41 12.41 -19.60
N ASN A 42 7.12 11.32 -19.88
CA ASN A 42 8.24 11.30 -20.82
C ASN A 42 7.81 11.11 -22.28
N ARG A 43 6.58 10.67 -22.58
CA ARG A 43 6.08 10.52 -23.96
C ARG A 43 6.11 11.80 -24.81
N PRO A 44 5.69 12.98 -24.30
CA PRO A 44 5.70 14.24 -25.04
C PRO A 44 7.10 14.66 -25.52
N ILE A 45 8.15 14.21 -24.82
CA ILE A 45 9.55 14.57 -25.12
C ILE A 45 10.07 13.81 -26.36
N PHE A 46 9.55 12.61 -26.64
CA PHE A 46 10.04 11.74 -27.72
C PHE A 46 9.11 11.67 -28.95
N TYR A 47 7.82 11.95 -28.79
CA TYR A 47 6.85 11.92 -29.88
C TYR A 47 5.93 13.13 -29.71
N GLY A 48 6.04 14.12 -30.60
CA GLY A 48 5.45 15.48 -30.52
C GLY A 48 3.93 15.59 -30.51
N SER A 49 3.23 14.69 -29.82
CA SER A 49 1.79 14.73 -29.57
C SER A 49 1.55 14.51 -28.08
N LEU A 50 1.09 15.55 -27.41
CA LEU A 50 0.55 15.58 -26.05
C LEU A 50 -0.71 14.70 -25.85
N ASP A 51 -1.06 13.83 -26.80
CA ASP A 51 -2.38 13.17 -26.87
C ASP A 51 -2.55 11.92 -25.99
N TYR A 52 -1.50 11.38 -25.36
CA TYR A 52 -1.52 9.97 -24.92
C TYR A 52 -0.89 9.69 -23.55
N LEU A 53 -1.18 10.50 -22.53
CA LEU A 53 -0.80 10.08 -21.17
C LEU A 53 -1.68 8.91 -20.66
N LEU A 54 -2.78 8.57 -21.36
CA LEU A 54 -3.41 7.24 -21.60
C LEU A 54 -4.81 7.44 -22.24
N ASN A 55 -4.99 8.32 -23.22
CA ASN A 55 -6.30 8.62 -23.83
C ASN A 55 -7.40 8.97 -22.80
N GLY A 56 -7.08 9.73 -21.76
CA GLY A 56 -8.04 10.13 -20.72
C GLY A 56 -8.39 9.05 -19.69
N LYS A 57 -7.82 7.84 -19.77
CA LYS A 57 -8.04 6.77 -18.76
C LYS A 57 -7.31 7.01 -17.44
N GLU A 58 -6.41 7.98 -17.42
CA GLU A 58 -5.63 8.39 -16.25
C GLU A 58 -6.50 8.87 -15.10
N LEU A 59 -7.60 9.55 -15.42
CA LEU A 59 -8.56 10.06 -14.44
C LEU A 59 -9.15 8.94 -13.58
N LEU A 60 -9.18 7.71 -14.09
CA LEU A 60 -9.65 6.51 -13.40
C LEU A 60 -8.50 5.66 -12.84
N LEU A 61 -7.39 5.56 -13.58
CA LEU A 61 -6.22 4.80 -13.14
C LEU A 61 -5.52 5.43 -11.93
N PHE A 62 -5.53 6.77 -11.83
CA PHE A 62 -4.87 7.47 -10.74
C PHE A 62 -5.59 7.24 -9.40
N PRO A 63 -6.92 7.46 -9.26
CA PRO A 63 -7.63 7.10 -8.03
C PRO A 63 -7.57 5.60 -7.72
N LEU A 64 -7.58 4.74 -8.74
CA LEU A 64 -7.50 3.30 -8.54
C LEU A 64 -6.15 2.90 -7.93
N LEU A 65 -5.04 3.32 -8.53
CA LEU A 65 -3.72 2.92 -8.07
C LEU A 65 -3.35 3.61 -6.76
N PHE A 66 -3.42 4.95 -6.71
CA PHE A 66 -3.02 5.72 -5.54
C PHE A 66 -4.04 5.61 -4.40
N GLY A 67 -5.34 5.59 -4.72
CA GLY A 67 -6.39 5.44 -3.71
C GLY A 67 -6.39 4.05 -3.09
N THR A 68 -6.33 2.97 -3.88
CA THR A 68 -6.22 1.62 -3.30
C THR A 68 -4.92 1.45 -2.53
N ALA A 69 -3.80 2.01 -3.02
CA ALA A 69 -2.54 1.99 -2.28
C ALA A 69 -2.66 2.70 -0.92
N ALA A 70 -3.30 3.87 -0.86
CA ALA A 70 -3.51 4.62 0.37
C ALA A 70 -4.39 3.86 1.37
N VAL A 71 -5.46 3.21 0.91
CA VAL A 71 -6.32 2.38 1.77
C VAL A 71 -5.53 1.20 2.33
N LEU A 72 -4.79 0.47 1.49
CA LEU A 72 -3.97 -0.66 1.93
C LEU A 72 -2.88 -0.23 2.90
N TRP A 73 -2.27 0.94 2.68
CA TRP A 73 -1.28 1.50 3.59
C TRP A 73 -1.88 1.78 4.97
N ALA A 74 -3.08 2.36 5.01
CA ALA A 74 -3.79 2.65 6.25
C ALA A 74 -4.15 1.37 7.02
N LEU A 75 -4.71 0.37 6.33
CA LEU A 75 -5.03 -0.93 6.91
C LEU A 75 -3.78 -1.65 7.43
N GLY A 76 -2.71 -1.71 6.64
CA GLY A 76 -1.46 -2.33 7.06
C GLY A 76 -0.83 -1.64 8.27
N SER A 77 -0.90 -0.31 8.33
CA SER A 77 -0.43 0.46 9.48
C SER A 77 -1.24 0.20 10.75
N ILE A 78 -2.55 -0.06 10.64
CA ILE A 78 -3.42 -0.41 11.77
C ILE A 78 -3.04 -1.80 12.28
N GLU A 79 -2.97 -2.79 11.40
CA GLU A 79 -2.61 -4.18 11.73
C GLU A 79 -1.24 -4.28 12.42
N LEU A 80 -0.24 -3.53 11.96
CA LEU A 80 1.08 -3.50 12.60
C LEU A 80 1.07 -2.86 13.99
N ARG A 81 0.20 -1.86 14.23
CA ARG A 81 0.03 -1.27 15.56
C ARG A 81 -0.59 -2.29 16.51
N GLU A 82 -1.55 -3.07 16.04
CA GLU A 82 -2.18 -4.15 16.82
C GLU A 82 -1.20 -5.30 17.10
N ALA A 83 -0.26 -5.57 16.20
CA ALA A 83 0.82 -6.54 16.41
C ALA A 83 1.85 -6.12 17.49
N THR A 84 1.89 -4.85 17.88
CA THR A 84 2.79 -4.33 18.94
C THR A 84 2.04 -3.64 20.10
N PRO A 85 1.16 -4.35 20.83
CA PRO A 85 0.24 -3.73 21.79
C PRO A 85 0.90 -3.19 23.09
N GLY A 86 2.23 -3.22 23.21
CA GLY A 86 2.97 -2.75 24.38
C GLY A 86 3.89 -1.54 24.16
N LYS A 87 4.16 -1.13 22.91
CA LYS A 87 5.14 -0.06 22.63
C LYS A 87 4.56 1.37 22.72
N ARG A 88 3.24 1.52 22.86
CA ARG A 88 2.50 2.80 22.90
C ARG A 88 1.57 2.97 24.12
N ARG A 89 1.83 2.29 25.23
CA ARG A 89 1.08 2.52 26.50
C ARG A 89 1.85 3.38 27.51
N GLY A 90 2.98 3.97 27.12
CA GLY A 90 3.89 4.70 28.00
C GLY A 90 4.38 6.04 27.45
N GLU A 91 3.64 6.64 26.51
CA GLU A 91 3.76 8.06 26.13
C GLU A 91 2.35 8.68 26.15
#